data_AF-A0AAU5WKS7-F1
#
_entry.id   AF-A0AAU5WKS7-F1
#
_cell.length_a   1.000
_cell.length_b   1.000
_cell.length_c   1.000
_cell.angle_alpha   90.00
_cell.angle_beta   90.00
_cell.angle_gamma   90.00
#
_symmetry.space_group_name_H-M   'P 1'
#
loop_
_entity.id
_entity.type
_entity.pdbx_description
1 polymer ?
#
loop_
_entity_poly.entity_id
_entity_poly.type
_entity_poly.pdbx_seq_one_letter_code
_entity_poly.pdbx_strand_id
1 'polypeptide(L)'
;MSERQSLVNDLRRADPALSRFNPLDRILVHDDFNTGTHGWIELIGNHDGHGDLDTVDDHMRDFRPPQLSSCNFFDVGTHGAMSGTYALKVATRPVAGHTGVAIRRLTMAGRGKVQFEAYLTYKAEAASAENGAATKDGAGKWDANNHPSEDQFGAFTVATDISDGVRYHCVARYLNTDVDRTPSRRWMYPTVPEPTPREHFEGKVKLPPTADFTAPERADWKEFGGPQELCYNEVPTKVNWHYLRWVIDTSTRSNVELQLNDTVYDMRDVPVPPYDEEYGSLQNLLNFYVSVRTHTDVRNFLYLDSVLISVDW
;
A
#
# COMPACT_ATOMS: atom_id res chain seq x y z
N MET A 1 -30.60 -13.49 5.22
CA MET A 1 -30.37 -12.10 5.68
C MET A 1 -31.61 -11.63 6.43
N SER A 2 -31.44 -10.93 7.55
CA SER A 2 -32.58 -10.32 8.27
C SER A 2 -33.11 -9.11 7.47
N GLU A 3 -34.38 -8.74 7.67
CA GLU A 3 -35.02 -7.58 7.02
C GLU A 3 -34.24 -6.28 7.30
N ARG A 4 -33.72 -6.12 8.53
CA ARG A 4 -32.85 -5.01 8.92
C ARG A 4 -31.54 -4.99 8.12
N GLN A 5 -30.91 -6.15 7.90
CA GLN A 5 -29.67 -6.23 7.11
C GLN A 5 -29.93 -5.86 5.64
N SER A 6 -31.08 -6.26 5.09
CA SER A 6 -31.49 -5.86 3.74
C SER A 6 -31.59 -4.34 3.64
N LEU A 7 -32.31 -3.69 4.57
CA LEU A 7 -32.48 -2.24 4.56
C LEU A 7 -31.15 -1.48 4.66
N VAL A 8 -30.23 -1.91 5.53
CA VAL A 8 -28.90 -1.29 5.65
C VAL A 8 -28.13 -1.40 4.33
N ASN A 9 -28.16 -2.57 3.70
CA ASN A 9 -27.51 -2.78 2.40
C ASN A 9 -28.15 -1.94 1.29
N ASP A 10 -29.47 -1.81 1.29
CA ASP A 10 -30.20 -1.00 0.30
C ASP A 10 -29.87 0.49 0.45
N LEU A 11 -29.78 0.99 1.69
CA LEU A 11 -29.33 2.36 1.96
C LEU A 11 -27.89 2.61 1.51
N ARG A 12 -26.98 1.66 1.72
CA ARG A 12 -25.59 1.75 1.23
C ARG A 12 -25.51 1.79 -0.29
N ARG A 13 -26.30 0.96 -0.96
CA ARG A 13 -26.37 0.92 -2.43
C ARG A 13 -27.00 2.17 -3.03
N ALA A 14 -27.85 2.86 -2.27
CA ALA A 14 -28.47 4.12 -2.68
C ALA A 14 -27.51 5.32 -2.58
N ASP A 15 -26.44 5.24 -1.77
CA ASP A 15 -25.41 6.28 -1.66
C ASP A 15 -24.30 6.04 -2.71
N PRO A 16 -24.14 6.89 -3.74
CA PRO A 16 -23.11 6.72 -4.76
C PRO A 16 -21.67 6.73 -4.22
N ALA A 17 -21.43 7.36 -3.06
CA ALA A 17 -20.11 7.38 -2.44
C ALA A 17 -19.73 6.02 -1.85
N LEU A 18 -20.73 5.25 -1.41
CA LEU A 18 -20.56 3.96 -0.74
C LEU A 18 -20.91 2.75 -1.63
N SER A 19 -21.78 2.91 -2.62
CA SER A 19 -22.31 1.81 -3.44
C SER A 19 -21.29 1.13 -4.34
N ARG A 20 -20.14 1.78 -4.54
CA ARG A 20 -18.95 1.26 -5.24
C ARG A 20 -18.11 0.30 -4.38
N PHE A 21 -18.34 0.28 -3.07
CA PHE A 21 -17.68 -0.62 -2.12
C PHE A 21 -18.58 -1.80 -1.77
N ASN A 22 -17.99 -2.84 -1.18
CA ASN A 22 -18.68 -4.00 -0.63
C ASN A 22 -18.29 -4.24 0.85
N PRO A 23 -18.64 -3.31 1.76
CA PRO A 23 -18.16 -3.30 3.13
C PRO A 23 -18.74 -4.42 4.00
N LEU A 24 -18.06 -4.70 5.11
CA LEU A 24 -18.62 -5.46 6.23
C LEU A 24 -19.79 -4.71 6.91
N ASP A 25 -20.38 -5.33 7.93
CA ASP A 25 -21.61 -4.83 8.57
C ASP A 25 -21.48 -3.45 9.21
N ARG A 26 -20.28 -3.03 9.60
CA ARG A 26 -20.04 -1.71 10.19
C ARG A 26 -18.90 -0.99 9.49
N ILE A 27 -19.16 0.22 9.01
CA ILE A 27 -18.12 1.10 8.45
C ILE A 27 -17.51 1.90 9.62
N LEU A 28 -16.18 1.81 9.78
CA LEU A 28 -15.43 2.62 10.74
C LEU A 28 -14.99 3.94 10.12
N VAL A 29 -14.59 3.90 8.85
CA VAL A 29 -13.98 5.02 8.14
C VAL A 29 -14.42 5.00 6.68
N HIS A 30 -14.71 6.18 6.14
CA HIS A 30 -14.77 6.44 4.71
C HIS A 30 -13.98 7.73 4.44
N ASP A 31 -12.78 7.58 3.90
CA ASP A 31 -11.85 8.66 3.59
C ASP A 31 -12.08 9.16 2.17
N ASP A 32 -12.71 10.32 2.04
CA ASP A 32 -12.82 11.05 0.78
C ASP A 32 -11.70 12.09 0.68
N PHE A 33 -10.67 11.79 -0.11
CA PHE A 33 -9.48 12.64 -0.24
C PHE A 33 -9.75 13.99 -0.92
N ASN A 34 -10.96 14.24 -1.43
CA ASN A 34 -11.38 15.58 -1.83
C ASN A 34 -11.55 16.53 -0.65
N THR A 35 -11.68 16.01 0.58
CA THR A 35 -11.96 16.81 1.79
C THR A 35 -10.82 16.83 2.80
N GLY A 36 -9.71 16.14 2.55
CA GLY A 36 -8.55 16.13 3.43
C GLY A 36 -7.79 14.80 3.41
N THR A 37 -6.73 14.69 4.20
CA THR A 37 -5.94 13.45 4.33
C THR A 37 -6.55 12.44 5.30
N HIS A 38 -7.58 12.82 6.06
CA HIS A 38 -8.29 11.96 7.03
C HIS A 38 -7.41 11.24 8.07
N GLY A 39 -6.22 11.76 8.35
CA GLY A 39 -5.28 11.14 9.30
C GLY A 39 -4.25 10.22 8.66
N TRP A 40 -4.23 10.11 7.33
CA TRP A 40 -3.09 9.55 6.60
C TRP A 40 -1.89 10.50 6.68
N ILE A 41 -0.75 9.98 7.09
CA ILE A 41 0.51 10.71 7.26
C ILE A 41 1.70 9.84 6.86
N GLU A 42 2.90 10.43 6.80
CA GLU A 42 4.15 9.70 6.63
C GLU A 42 4.35 8.68 7.75
N LEU A 43 4.72 7.44 7.38
CA LEU A 43 5.37 6.57 8.35
C LEU A 43 6.81 7.05 8.51
N ILE A 44 7.15 7.49 9.71
CA ILE A 44 8.53 7.81 10.08
C ILE A 44 8.99 6.86 11.18
N GLY A 45 10.28 6.53 11.17
CA GLY A 45 10.92 5.74 12.20
C GLY A 45 10.91 6.44 13.56
N ASN A 46 11.08 5.65 14.61
CA ASN A 46 11.33 6.21 15.93
C ASN A 46 12.64 7.00 15.90
N HIS A 47 12.66 8.13 16.59
CA HIS A 47 13.87 8.84 16.96
C HIS A 47 14.20 8.55 18.43
N ASP A 48 15.32 9.07 18.91
CA ASP A 48 15.79 8.84 20.28
C ASP A 48 14.83 9.37 21.37
N GLY A 49 15.13 9.04 22.62
CA GLY A 49 14.36 9.49 23.78
C GLY A 49 14.38 11.01 24.02
N HIS A 50 15.11 11.77 23.22
CA HIS A 50 15.24 13.23 23.32
C HIS A 50 14.46 13.99 22.24
N GLY A 51 13.85 13.29 21.28
CA GLY A 51 13.16 13.96 20.18
C GLY A 51 14.07 14.31 19.01
N ASP A 52 15.29 13.77 18.93
CA ASP A 52 16.27 14.17 17.91
C ASP A 52 16.01 13.48 16.57
N LEU A 53 15.49 14.23 15.59
CA LEU A 53 15.20 13.70 14.26
C LEU A 53 16.44 13.24 13.48
N ASP A 54 17.65 13.67 13.86
CA ASP A 54 18.89 13.20 13.25
C ASP A 54 19.18 11.72 13.58
N THR A 55 18.49 11.17 14.58
CA THR A 55 18.61 9.78 15.01
C THR A 55 17.62 8.84 14.32
N VAL A 56 16.72 9.34 13.48
CA VAL A 56 15.80 8.50 12.69
C VAL A 56 16.60 7.52 11.83
N ASP A 57 16.17 6.26 11.80
CA ASP A 57 16.82 5.20 11.02
C ASP A 57 17.03 5.59 9.56
N ASP A 58 18.23 5.28 9.03
CA ASP A 58 18.70 5.65 7.68
C ASP A 58 17.69 5.36 6.57
N HIS A 59 17.06 4.20 6.63
CA HIS A 59 16.10 3.75 5.63
C HIS A 59 14.74 4.49 5.71
N MET A 60 14.35 5.01 6.88
CA MET A 60 13.06 5.70 7.10
C MET A 60 13.15 7.23 7.04
N ARG A 61 14.36 7.82 6.99
CA ARG A 61 14.56 9.29 6.98
C ARG A 61 13.78 10.02 5.88
N ASP A 62 13.44 9.34 4.80
CA ASP A 62 12.80 9.93 3.63
C ASP A 62 11.75 9.00 3.01
N PHE A 63 10.83 8.48 3.84
CA PHE A 63 9.62 7.76 3.36
C PHE A 63 8.58 8.66 2.68
N ARG A 64 8.85 9.97 2.56
CA ARG A 64 8.10 10.98 1.83
C ARG A 64 6.63 11.05 2.27
N PRO A 65 6.18 12.18 2.85
CA PRO A 65 4.80 12.30 3.27
C PRO A 65 3.83 12.16 2.09
N PRO A 66 2.68 11.51 2.29
CA PRO A 66 1.65 11.46 1.28
C PRO A 66 1.10 12.85 0.99
N GLN A 67 0.58 13.03 -0.23
CA GLN A 67 0.06 14.31 -0.70
C GLN A 67 -1.39 14.16 -1.16
N LEU A 68 -2.20 15.20 -0.99
CA LEU A 68 -3.43 15.33 -1.75
C LEU A 68 -3.06 15.88 -3.12
N SER A 69 -3.27 15.07 -4.16
CA SER A 69 -2.88 15.41 -5.52
C SER A 69 -3.88 14.86 -6.49
N SER A 70 -4.12 15.62 -7.55
CA SER A 70 -4.63 15.08 -8.79
C SER A 70 -3.52 14.32 -9.55
N CYS A 71 -3.90 13.53 -10.55
CA CYS A 71 -2.95 12.82 -11.40
C CYS A 71 -2.44 13.76 -12.51
N ASN A 72 -1.31 14.43 -12.25
CA ASN A 72 -0.77 15.46 -13.15
C ASN A 72 0.09 14.85 -14.27
N PHE A 73 -0.11 15.35 -15.49
CA PHE A 73 0.60 14.94 -16.70
C PHE A 73 1.13 16.18 -17.44
N PHE A 74 2.24 16.01 -18.16
CA PHE A 74 2.94 17.14 -18.81
C PHE A 74 2.26 17.63 -20.09
N ASP A 75 1.44 16.80 -20.73
CA ASP A 75 0.85 17.00 -22.07
C ASP A 75 -0.66 17.21 -22.04
N VAL A 76 -1.40 16.44 -21.25
CA VAL A 76 -2.87 16.42 -21.22
C VAL A 76 -3.47 17.12 -19.99
N GLY A 77 -2.63 17.78 -19.19
CA GLY A 77 -3.04 18.47 -17.97
C GLY A 77 -3.24 17.51 -16.81
N THR A 78 -4.42 17.54 -16.20
CA THR A 78 -4.68 16.86 -14.93
C THR A 78 -5.83 15.88 -15.04
N HIS A 79 -5.61 14.64 -14.63
CA HIS A 79 -6.65 13.64 -14.48
C HIS A 79 -7.13 13.60 -13.03
N GLY A 80 -8.45 13.66 -12.83
CA GLY A 80 -9.06 13.59 -11.51
C GLY A 80 -8.91 12.23 -10.84
N ALA A 81 -9.26 12.18 -9.56
CA ALA A 81 -9.52 10.93 -8.87
C ALA A 81 -10.78 10.25 -9.44
N MET A 82 -11.03 8.98 -9.12
CA MET A 82 -12.22 8.26 -9.60
C MET A 82 -13.53 8.97 -9.19
N SER A 83 -13.59 9.55 -7.99
CA SER A 83 -14.75 10.23 -7.42
C SER A 83 -14.66 11.75 -7.38
N GLY A 84 -13.56 12.34 -7.85
CA GLY A 84 -13.39 13.79 -7.75
C GLY A 84 -12.06 14.31 -8.30
N THR A 85 -11.50 15.29 -7.60
CA THR A 85 -10.27 15.98 -8.03
C THR A 85 -9.02 15.40 -7.39
N TYR A 86 -9.06 15.11 -6.09
CA TYR A 86 -7.88 14.73 -5.31
C TYR A 86 -7.89 13.25 -4.94
N ALA A 87 -6.70 12.65 -5.01
CA ALA A 87 -6.37 11.34 -4.48
C ALA A 87 -5.23 11.49 -3.45
N LEU A 88 -5.13 10.53 -2.54
CA LEU A 88 -3.94 10.38 -1.71
C LEU A 88 -2.81 9.80 -2.58
N LYS A 89 -1.78 10.60 -2.83
CA LYS A 89 -0.60 10.22 -3.58
C LYS A 89 0.53 9.82 -2.64
N VAL A 90 1.04 8.60 -2.82
CA VAL A 90 2.29 8.12 -2.24
C VAL A 90 3.32 8.06 -3.37
N ALA A 91 4.53 8.57 -3.14
CA ALA A 91 5.51 8.76 -4.21
C ALA A 91 6.93 8.43 -3.76
N THR A 92 7.70 7.83 -4.66
CA THR A 92 9.13 7.63 -4.45
C THR A 92 9.96 8.81 -4.96
N ARG A 93 11.22 8.87 -4.55
CA ARG A 93 12.28 9.57 -5.28
C ARG A 93 12.70 8.77 -6.52
N PRO A 94 13.37 9.41 -7.50
CA PRO A 94 13.99 8.72 -8.63
C PRO A 94 15.32 8.07 -8.18
N VAL A 95 15.27 7.19 -7.18
CA VAL A 95 16.41 6.47 -6.61
C VAL A 95 15.99 5.01 -6.45
N ALA A 96 16.71 4.08 -7.06
CA ALA A 96 16.42 2.65 -6.95
C ALA A 96 16.33 2.21 -5.47
N GLY A 97 15.30 1.45 -5.13
CA GLY A 97 15.00 1.02 -3.77
C GLY A 97 14.38 2.10 -2.89
N HIS A 98 14.08 3.30 -3.39
CA HIS A 98 13.35 4.28 -2.59
C HIS A 98 11.91 3.83 -2.36
N THR A 99 11.44 3.99 -1.11
CA THR A 99 10.09 3.64 -0.69
C THR A 99 9.37 4.89 -0.20
N GLY A 100 8.13 5.09 -0.65
CA GLY A 100 7.19 6.01 -0.05
C GLY A 100 6.19 5.26 0.83
N VAL A 101 5.85 5.74 2.03
CA VAL A 101 4.90 5.07 2.93
C VAL A 101 3.89 6.04 3.55
N ALA A 102 2.61 5.73 3.38
CA ALA A 102 1.52 6.40 4.06
C ALA A 102 0.90 5.46 5.11
N ILE A 103 0.71 5.95 6.34
CA ILE A 103 0.12 5.20 7.44
C ILE A 103 -1.12 5.92 7.97
N ARG A 104 -2.14 5.14 8.33
CA ARG A 104 -3.30 5.54 9.11
C ARG A 104 -3.31 4.74 10.41
N ARG A 105 -3.56 5.43 11.52
CA ARG A 105 -3.53 4.83 12.86
C ARG A 105 -4.91 4.86 13.50
N LEU A 106 -5.39 3.69 13.92
CA LEU A 106 -6.64 3.49 14.66
C LEU A 106 -6.37 2.60 15.88
N THR A 107 -7.40 2.41 16.70
CA THR A 107 -7.39 1.49 17.85
C THR A 107 -8.58 0.54 17.74
N MET A 108 -8.35 -0.75 17.92
CA MET A 108 -9.39 -1.77 17.90
C MET A 108 -10.36 -1.58 19.08
N ALA A 109 -11.64 -1.40 18.79
CA ALA A 109 -12.71 -1.43 19.80
C ALA A 109 -13.38 -2.81 19.96
N GLY A 110 -13.02 -3.78 19.11
CA GLY A 110 -13.47 -5.16 19.14
C GLY A 110 -12.51 -6.10 18.40
N ARG A 111 -12.94 -7.34 18.18
CA ARG A 111 -12.21 -8.40 17.48
C ARG A 111 -13.13 -9.11 16.51
N GLY A 112 -12.57 -9.55 15.39
CA GLY A 112 -13.30 -10.12 14.27
C GLY A 112 -12.65 -9.73 12.95
N LYS A 113 -13.45 -9.75 11.89
CA LYS A 113 -12.99 -9.36 10.57
C LYS A 113 -12.82 -7.87 10.47
N VAL A 114 -11.74 -7.48 9.81
CA VAL A 114 -11.47 -6.11 9.43
C VAL A 114 -11.20 -6.09 7.93
N GLN A 115 -11.83 -5.17 7.23
CA GLN A 115 -11.76 -5.05 5.79
C GLN A 115 -11.30 -3.66 5.39
N PHE A 116 -10.27 -3.62 4.53
CA PHE A 116 -9.74 -2.44 3.88
C PHE A 116 -10.15 -2.45 2.41
N GLU A 117 -10.79 -1.39 1.93
CA GLU A 117 -11.14 -1.21 0.53
C GLU A 117 -10.61 0.11 0.00
N ALA A 118 -10.17 0.12 -1.25
CA ALA A 118 -9.75 1.34 -1.92
C ALA A 118 -9.92 1.22 -3.44
N TYR A 119 -10.17 2.35 -4.09
CA TYR A 119 -9.88 2.49 -5.51
C TYR A 119 -8.48 3.05 -5.66
N LEU A 120 -7.60 2.31 -6.35
CA LEU A 120 -6.20 2.68 -6.51
C LEU A 120 -5.80 2.78 -7.98
N THR A 121 -4.80 3.59 -8.26
CA THR A 121 -4.07 3.54 -9.53
C THR A 121 -2.59 3.72 -9.27
N TYR A 122 -1.76 3.21 -10.17
CA TYR A 122 -0.32 3.27 -10.04
C TYR A 122 0.35 3.54 -11.37
N LYS A 123 1.53 4.14 -11.33
CA LYS A 123 2.35 4.39 -12.53
C LYS A 123 3.77 4.77 -12.17
N ALA A 124 4.69 4.53 -13.11
CA ALA A 124 5.97 5.21 -13.13
C ALA A 124 5.82 6.65 -13.65
N GLU A 125 6.83 7.48 -13.42
CA GLU A 125 6.93 8.81 -14.02
C GLU A 125 6.83 8.73 -15.54
N ALA A 126 6.07 9.66 -16.12
CA ALA A 126 5.95 9.74 -17.56
C ALA A 126 7.30 10.15 -18.18
N ALA A 127 7.74 9.41 -19.18
CA ALA A 127 8.99 9.69 -19.85
C ALA A 127 8.88 10.94 -20.74
N SER A 128 9.91 11.79 -20.67
CA SER A 128 10.10 12.94 -21.55
C SER A 128 11.58 13.03 -21.97
N ALA A 129 11.86 13.86 -22.98
CA ALA A 129 13.25 14.09 -23.39
C ALA A 129 14.09 14.71 -22.26
N GLU A 130 13.47 15.55 -21.43
CA GLU A 130 14.12 16.28 -20.34
C GLU A 130 14.47 15.38 -19.15
N ASN A 131 13.59 14.43 -18.78
CA ASN A 131 13.85 13.53 -17.65
C ASN A 131 14.59 12.24 -18.04
N GLY A 132 14.64 11.92 -19.35
CA GLY A 132 15.31 10.75 -19.90
C GLY A 132 14.77 9.41 -19.38
N ALA A 133 13.56 9.36 -18.82
CA ALA A 133 13.08 8.15 -18.14
C ALA A 133 13.00 6.94 -19.08
N ALA A 134 12.65 7.15 -20.36
CA ALA A 134 12.58 6.09 -21.36
C ALA A 134 13.94 5.43 -21.68
N THR A 135 15.06 6.09 -21.36
CA THR A 135 16.41 5.54 -21.61
C THR A 135 17.08 5.06 -20.32
N LYS A 136 16.39 5.15 -19.18
CA LYS A 136 16.90 4.62 -17.91
C LYS A 136 16.71 3.11 -17.86
N ASP A 137 17.56 2.48 -17.06
CA ASP A 137 17.47 1.04 -16.80
C ASP A 137 16.08 0.63 -16.31
N GLY A 138 15.63 -0.56 -16.71
CA GLY A 138 14.29 -1.08 -16.43
C GLY A 138 13.20 -0.50 -17.34
N ALA A 139 13.55 0.38 -18.29
CA ALA A 139 12.66 0.75 -19.38
C ALA A 139 12.38 -0.45 -20.29
N GLY A 140 11.10 -0.79 -20.45
CA GLY A 140 10.64 -1.80 -21.40
C GLY A 140 10.91 -1.42 -22.86
N LYS A 141 10.69 -2.37 -23.78
CA LYS A 141 10.71 -2.07 -25.22
C LYS A 141 9.41 -1.37 -25.60
N TRP A 142 9.54 -0.24 -26.29
CA TRP A 142 8.38 0.39 -26.92
C TRP A 142 8.05 -0.31 -28.24
N ASP A 143 6.79 -0.75 -28.39
CA ASP A 143 6.28 -1.35 -29.62
C ASP A 143 4.88 -0.84 -30.01
N ALA A 144 4.47 0.30 -29.43
CA ALA A 144 3.13 0.90 -29.51
C ALA A 144 1.99 0.12 -28.84
N ASN A 145 2.21 -1.12 -28.38
CA ASN A 145 1.30 -1.82 -27.48
C ASN A 145 1.77 -1.77 -26.03
N ASN A 146 3.09 -1.65 -25.83
CA ASN A 146 3.74 -1.55 -24.53
C ASN A 146 4.51 -0.23 -24.46
N HIS A 147 4.30 0.53 -23.39
CA HIS A 147 5.09 1.71 -23.10
C HIS A 147 6.21 1.39 -22.09
N PRO A 148 7.46 1.87 -22.29
CA PRO A 148 8.60 1.52 -21.43
C PRO A 148 8.39 1.77 -19.92
N SER A 149 7.55 2.73 -19.56
CA SER A 149 7.21 3.05 -18.17
C SER A 149 6.48 1.94 -17.42
N GLU A 150 5.85 1.00 -18.14
CA GLU A 150 5.18 -0.17 -17.56
C GLU A 150 6.12 -1.02 -16.72
N ASP A 151 7.32 -1.24 -17.23
CA ASP A 151 8.33 -2.08 -16.60
C ASP A 151 9.16 -1.29 -15.56
N GLN A 152 8.98 0.03 -15.48
CA GLN A 152 9.69 0.90 -14.53
C GLN A 152 8.97 1.06 -13.19
N PHE A 153 7.74 0.55 -13.08
CA PHE A 153 7.05 0.48 -11.80
C PHE A 153 7.51 -0.74 -11.01
N GLY A 154 8.03 -0.55 -9.80
CA GLY A 154 8.56 -1.62 -8.95
C GLY A 154 7.45 -2.38 -8.25
N ALA A 155 6.93 -1.82 -7.15
CA ALA A 155 5.90 -2.48 -6.35
C ALA A 155 5.02 -1.49 -5.59
N PHE A 156 3.82 -1.93 -5.22
CA PHE A 156 3.05 -1.31 -4.14
C PHE A 156 2.67 -2.36 -3.10
N THR A 157 2.45 -1.93 -1.85
CA THR A 157 2.08 -2.81 -0.73
C THR A 157 0.88 -2.25 -0.01
N VAL A 158 -0.04 -3.12 0.39
CA VAL A 158 -1.04 -2.85 1.43
C VAL A 158 -0.75 -3.74 2.62
N ALA A 159 -0.81 -3.18 3.82
CA ALA A 159 -0.43 -3.88 5.01
C ALA A 159 -1.06 -3.29 6.27
N THR A 160 -1.01 -4.05 7.35
CA THR A 160 -1.42 -3.62 8.68
C THR A 160 -0.28 -3.79 9.68
N ASP A 161 -0.32 -2.96 10.73
CA ASP A 161 0.45 -3.16 11.95
C ASP A 161 -0.54 -3.23 13.12
N ILE A 162 -0.70 -4.43 13.66
CA ILE A 162 -1.76 -4.77 14.62
C ILE A 162 -1.12 -5.33 15.87
N SER A 163 -1.71 -5.01 17.02
CA SER A 163 -1.35 -5.66 18.27
C SER A 163 -2.56 -5.80 19.19
N ASP A 164 -2.73 -7.00 19.73
CA ASP A 164 -3.70 -7.32 20.78
C ASP A 164 -3.02 -7.72 22.11
N GLY A 165 -1.74 -7.37 22.24
CA GLY A 165 -0.79 -7.96 23.19
C GLY A 165 0.36 -8.60 22.42
N VAL A 166 0.05 -9.35 21.35
CA VAL A 166 1.05 -9.81 20.38
C VAL A 166 0.99 -8.93 19.16
N ARG A 167 2.11 -8.33 18.77
CA ARG A 167 2.21 -7.56 17.54
C ARG A 167 2.35 -8.49 16.34
N TYR A 168 1.78 -8.13 15.20
CA TYR A 168 1.92 -8.86 13.92
C TYR A 168 1.51 -7.96 12.75
N HIS A 169 2.06 -8.23 11.57
CA HIS A 169 1.73 -7.51 10.35
C HIS A 169 1.10 -8.44 9.32
N CYS A 170 -0.09 -8.11 8.83
CA CYS A 170 -0.60 -8.72 7.61
C CYS A 170 -0.08 -7.89 6.43
N VAL A 171 0.42 -8.52 5.36
CA VAL A 171 1.09 -7.81 4.25
C VAL A 171 0.76 -8.47 2.93
N ALA A 172 0.37 -7.66 1.94
CA ALA A 172 0.24 -8.06 0.54
C ALA A 172 0.92 -7.04 -0.37
N ARG A 173 1.92 -7.48 -1.13
CA ARG A 173 2.67 -6.65 -2.08
C ARG A 173 2.40 -7.08 -3.51
N TYR A 174 1.95 -6.17 -4.35
CA TYR A 174 1.97 -6.37 -5.79
C TYR A 174 3.35 -6.00 -6.31
N LEU A 175 4.11 -7.01 -6.75
CA LEU A 175 5.43 -6.87 -7.35
C LEU A 175 5.28 -6.82 -8.88
N ASN A 176 5.33 -5.63 -9.46
CA ASN A 176 5.24 -5.45 -10.90
C ASN A 176 6.56 -5.83 -11.58
N THR A 177 7.67 -5.22 -11.14
CA THR A 177 9.03 -5.62 -11.53
C THR A 177 9.89 -5.89 -10.30
N ASP A 178 10.82 -6.83 -10.37
CA ASP A 178 11.72 -7.14 -9.27
C ASP A 178 12.95 -6.22 -9.25
N VAL A 179 13.84 -6.43 -8.27
CA VAL A 179 15.08 -5.64 -8.11
C VAL A 179 16.07 -5.84 -9.26
N ASP A 180 15.95 -6.95 -9.99
CA ASP A 180 16.71 -7.23 -11.20
C ASP A 180 16.04 -6.63 -12.45
N ARG A 181 14.95 -5.87 -12.25
CA ARG A 181 14.16 -5.15 -13.27
C ARG A 181 13.46 -6.09 -14.25
N THR A 182 13.12 -7.29 -13.78
CA THR A 182 12.37 -8.27 -14.55
C THR A 182 10.89 -8.18 -14.20
N PRO A 183 9.97 -8.14 -15.18
CA PRO A 183 8.54 -8.23 -14.92
C PRO A 183 8.19 -9.49 -14.14
N SER A 184 7.52 -9.30 -13.01
CA SER A 184 7.03 -10.37 -12.13
C SER A 184 5.51 -10.44 -12.16
N ARG A 185 4.84 -9.29 -11.94
CA ARG A 185 3.37 -9.13 -11.95
C ARG A 185 2.66 -10.11 -11.02
N ARG A 186 3.12 -10.20 -9.78
CA ARG A 186 2.68 -11.21 -8.79
C ARG A 186 2.42 -10.59 -7.43
N TRP A 187 1.61 -11.27 -6.65
CA TRP A 187 1.38 -10.96 -5.25
C TRP A 187 2.37 -11.69 -4.34
N MET A 188 2.93 -10.95 -3.39
CA MET A 188 3.99 -11.40 -2.50
C MET A 188 3.63 -11.13 -1.03
N TYR A 189 4.09 -11.99 -0.13
CA TYR A 189 4.02 -11.83 1.32
C TYR A 189 5.40 -12.09 1.97
N PRO A 190 5.71 -11.45 3.11
CA PRO A 190 6.93 -11.73 3.87
C PRO A 190 6.75 -12.94 4.79
N THR A 191 7.80 -13.74 4.96
CA THR A 191 7.84 -14.88 5.91
C THR A 191 8.44 -14.53 7.26
N VAL A 192 8.85 -13.28 7.45
CA VAL A 192 9.45 -12.74 8.67
C VAL A 192 8.72 -11.47 9.09
N PRO A 193 8.71 -11.12 10.39
CA PRO A 193 8.23 -9.82 10.82
C PRO A 193 9.18 -8.70 10.35
N GLU A 194 8.65 -7.49 10.24
CA GLU A 194 9.45 -6.29 9.98
C GLU A 194 10.43 -6.04 11.15
N PRO A 195 11.70 -5.64 10.90
CA PRO A 195 12.64 -5.33 11.97
C PRO A 195 12.11 -4.25 12.93
N THR A 196 12.26 -4.48 14.23
CA THR A 196 11.78 -3.55 15.25
C THR A 196 12.77 -2.40 15.50
N PRO A 197 12.28 -1.22 15.94
CA PRO A 197 13.15 -0.15 16.41
C PRO A 197 14.06 -0.57 17.58
N ARG A 198 13.63 -1.55 18.37
CA ARG A 198 14.43 -2.07 19.48
C ARG A 198 15.61 -2.90 18.98
N GLU A 199 15.40 -3.77 17.99
CA GLU A 199 16.51 -4.49 17.34
C GLU A 199 17.51 -3.53 16.71
N HIS A 200 17.05 -2.40 16.17
CA HIS A 200 17.93 -1.34 15.72
C HIS A 200 18.75 -0.73 16.86
N PHE A 201 18.08 -0.31 17.94
CA PHE A 201 18.71 0.27 19.12
C PHE A 201 19.74 -0.67 19.76
N GLU A 202 19.45 -1.97 19.80
CA GLU A 202 20.35 -3.01 20.30
C GLU A 202 21.48 -3.37 19.30
N GLY A 203 21.49 -2.76 18.12
CA GLY A 203 22.50 -2.99 17.08
C GLY A 203 22.38 -4.33 16.35
N LYS A 204 21.24 -5.04 16.49
CA LYS A 204 20.97 -6.31 15.83
C LYS A 204 20.68 -6.12 14.34
N VAL A 205 20.03 -5.03 13.98
CA VAL A 205 19.68 -4.68 12.59
C VAL A 205 20.03 -3.22 12.31
N LYS A 206 20.77 -2.95 11.25
CA LYS A 206 20.97 -1.59 10.74
C LYS A 206 20.75 -1.55 9.24
N LEU A 207 19.54 -1.15 8.86
CA LEU A 207 19.15 -1.09 7.47
C LEU A 207 19.75 0.16 6.80
N PRO A 208 20.46 0.01 5.66
CA PRO A 208 20.99 1.15 4.91
C PRO A 208 19.86 1.96 4.26
N PRO A 209 20.13 3.19 3.77
CA PRO A 209 19.19 3.91 2.93
C PRO A 209 18.66 3.01 1.82
N THR A 210 17.39 3.13 1.46
CA THR A 210 16.70 2.35 0.41
C THR A 210 16.52 0.85 0.68
N ALA A 211 16.91 0.33 1.84
CA ALA A 211 16.58 -1.04 2.23
C ALA A 211 15.05 -1.27 2.23
N ASP A 212 14.63 -2.49 1.95
CA ASP A 212 13.23 -2.89 2.10
C ASP A 212 12.92 -3.08 3.58
N PHE A 213 12.17 -2.13 4.15
CA PHE A 213 11.87 -2.12 5.58
C PHE A 213 10.91 -3.24 5.98
N THR A 214 10.06 -3.72 5.07
CA THR A 214 9.06 -4.75 5.40
C THR A 214 9.69 -6.13 5.57
N ALA A 215 10.60 -6.51 4.67
CA ALA A 215 11.43 -7.70 4.78
C ALA A 215 12.72 -7.46 3.98
N PRO A 216 13.88 -7.25 4.67
CA PRO A 216 15.13 -6.83 4.03
C PRO A 216 15.70 -7.85 3.06
N GLU A 217 15.57 -9.14 3.37
CA GLU A 217 16.12 -10.22 2.56
C GLU A 217 15.13 -10.65 1.48
N ARG A 218 15.57 -10.68 0.22
CA ARG A 218 14.73 -11.11 -0.91
C ARG A 218 14.16 -12.52 -0.71
N ALA A 219 14.91 -13.41 -0.05
CA ALA A 219 14.51 -14.78 0.18
C ALA A 219 13.26 -14.92 1.08
N ASP A 220 12.97 -13.90 1.89
CA ASP A 220 11.85 -13.88 2.80
C ASP A 220 10.54 -13.46 2.13
N TRP A 221 10.59 -13.00 0.87
CA TRP A 221 9.38 -12.77 0.08
C TRP A 221 8.96 -14.05 -0.64
N LYS A 222 7.71 -14.46 -0.44
CA LYS A 222 7.09 -15.60 -1.12
C LYS A 222 5.88 -15.16 -1.91
N GLU A 223 5.64 -15.84 -3.02
CA GLU A 223 4.47 -15.59 -3.86
C GLU A 223 3.22 -16.28 -3.31
N PHE A 224 2.07 -15.68 -3.57
CA PHE A 224 0.77 -16.32 -3.41
C PHE A 224 -0.12 -16.05 -4.62
N GLY A 225 -1.02 -16.99 -4.91
CA GLY A 225 -1.81 -16.95 -6.12
C GLY A 225 -0.98 -17.20 -7.40
N GLY A 226 -1.47 -16.69 -8.52
CA GLY A 226 -0.76 -16.71 -9.80
C GLY A 226 -0.45 -15.30 -10.32
N PRO A 227 0.29 -15.18 -11.44
CA PRO A 227 0.49 -13.90 -12.11
C PRO A 227 -0.82 -13.15 -12.35
N GLN A 228 -0.80 -11.85 -12.14
CA GLN A 228 -1.92 -10.96 -12.41
C GLN A 228 -1.45 -9.76 -13.20
N GLU A 229 -1.80 -9.73 -14.48
CA GLU A 229 -1.65 -8.53 -15.29
C GLU A 229 -2.75 -7.56 -14.93
N LEU A 230 -2.38 -6.30 -14.74
CA LEU A 230 -3.31 -5.22 -14.45
C LEU A 230 -3.44 -4.33 -15.67
N CYS A 231 -4.59 -3.67 -15.80
CA CYS A 231 -4.80 -2.69 -16.87
C CYS A 231 -3.88 -1.48 -16.63
N TYR A 232 -2.74 -1.48 -17.31
CA TYR A 232 -1.87 -0.32 -17.40
C TYR A 232 -2.35 0.62 -18.52
N ASN A 233 -1.61 1.72 -18.70
CA ASN A 233 -1.92 2.76 -19.66
C ASN A 233 -1.14 2.56 -20.97
N GLU A 234 -1.87 2.62 -22.09
CA GLU A 234 -1.30 2.68 -23.44
C GLU A 234 -0.27 3.81 -23.62
N VAL A 235 -0.49 4.93 -22.92
CA VAL A 235 0.42 6.09 -22.91
C VAL A 235 0.76 6.46 -21.47
N PRO A 236 1.97 6.96 -21.20
CA PRO A 236 2.44 7.24 -19.84
C PRO A 236 1.69 8.39 -19.16
N THR A 237 0.75 9.04 -19.84
CA THR A 237 -0.01 10.22 -19.42
C THR A 237 -1.50 9.93 -19.25
N LYS A 238 -1.85 8.66 -19.01
CA LYS A 238 -3.18 8.21 -18.55
C LYS A 238 -3.06 7.40 -17.26
N VAL A 239 -4.19 7.10 -16.61
CA VAL A 239 -4.30 6.17 -15.45
C VAL A 239 -5.60 5.37 -15.55
N ASN A 240 -5.60 4.14 -15.04
CA ASN A 240 -6.80 3.32 -14.84
C ASN A 240 -6.98 3.02 -13.35
N TRP A 241 -8.22 3.08 -12.87
CA TRP A 241 -8.55 2.81 -11.47
C TRP A 241 -8.89 1.33 -11.27
N HIS A 242 -8.31 0.75 -10.22
CA HIS A 242 -8.52 -0.63 -9.81
C HIS A 242 -9.22 -0.67 -8.47
N TYR A 243 -10.14 -1.61 -8.31
CA TYR A 243 -10.80 -1.85 -7.04
C TYR A 243 -9.99 -2.86 -6.22
N LEU A 244 -9.63 -2.51 -5.00
CA LEU A 244 -8.94 -3.36 -4.04
C LEU A 244 -9.86 -3.59 -2.83
N ARG A 245 -9.99 -4.84 -2.40
CA ARG A 245 -10.59 -5.22 -1.11
C ARG A 245 -9.70 -6.25 -0.43
N TRP A 246 -9.35 -6.01 0.82
CA TRP A 246 -8.50 -6.90 1.61
C TRP A 246 -9.13 -7.15 2.98
N VAL A 247 -9.26 -8.42 3.34
CA VAL A 247 -9.90 -8.88 4.57
C VAL A 247 -8.90 -9.64 5.41
N ILE A 248 -8.83 -9.28 6.68
CA ILE A 248 -8.06 -9.96 7.72
C ILE A 248 -8.97 -10.32 8.89
N ASP A 249 -8.54 -11.27 9.72
CA ASP A 249 -9.24 -11.62 10.96
C ASP A 249 -8.33 -11.36 12.16
N THR A 250 -8.74 -10.40 12.99
CA THR A 250 -8.00 -9.99 14.19
C THR A 250 -8.20 -10.95 15.36
N SER A 251 -9.19 -11.84 15.28
CA SER A 251 -9.43 -12.89 16.30
C SER A 251 -8.42 -14.03 16.18
N THR A 252 -7.97 -14.30 14.96
CA THR A 252 -7.05 -15.38 14.62
C THR A 252 -5.67 -14.88 14.17
N ARG A 253 -5.49 -13.56 14.06
CA ARG A 253 -4.26 -12.90 13.59
C ARG A 253 -3.84 -13.38 12.19
N SER A 254 -4.79 -13.51 11.29
CA SER A 254 -4.57 -14.13 9.98
C SER A 254 -5.10 -13.28 8.83
N ASN A 255 -4.58 -13.52 7.64
CA ASN A 255 -5.22 -13.07 6.40
C ASN A 255 -6.51 -13.89 6.15
N VAL A 256 -7.43 -13.33 5.37
CA VAL A 256 -8.65 -14.04 4.92
C VAL A 256 -8.73 -14.03 3.40
N GLU A 257 -8.78 -12.83 2.79
CA GLU A 257 -9.03 -12.70 1.36
C GLU A 257 -8.41 -11.41 0.82
N LEU A 258 -7.89 -11.46 -0.40
CA LEU A 258 -7.52 -10.28 -1.18
C LEU A 258 -8.23 -10.32 -2.52
N GLN A 259 -8.92 -9.24 -2.86
CA GLN A 259 -9.52 -9.03 -4.16
C GLN A 259 -8.87 -7.82 -4.82
N LEU A 260 -8.48 -7.98 -6.08
CA LEU A 260 -8.12 -6.88 -6.97
C LEU A 260 -8.90 -7.03 -8.28
N ASN A 261 -9.75 -6.05 -8.55
CA ASN A 261 -10.76 -6.05 -9.62
C ASN A 261 -11.68 -7.28 -9.51
N ASP A 262 -11.67 -8.15 -10.51
CA ASP A 262 -12.44 -9.38 -10.62
C ASP A 262 -11.71 -10.62 -10.06
N THR A 263 -10.44 -10.50 -9.71
CA THR A 263 -9.64 -11.61 -9.17
C THR A 263 -9.70 -11.63 -7.65
N VAL A 264 -10.04 -12.78 -7.08
CA VAL A 264 -10.13 -13.01 -5.63
C VAL A 264 -9.16 -14.13 -5.23
N TYR A 265 -8.31 -13.84 -4.25
CA TYR A 265 -7.33 -14.76 -3.67
C TYR A 265 -7.76 -15.14 -2.25
N ASP A 266 -7.84 -16.44 -2.01
CA ASP A 266 -7.90 -16.98 -0.65
C ASP A 266 -6.52 -16.83 0.00
N MET A 267 -6.46 -16.13 1.13
CA MET A 267 -5.21 -15.87 1.84
C MET A 267 -5.12 -16.61 3.17
N ARG A 268 -6.06 -17.50 3.50
CA ARG A 268 -6.09 -18.17 4.81
C ARG A 268 -4.85 -19.01 5.10
N ASP A 269 -4.18 -19.51 4.06
CA ASP A 269 -2.92 -20.27 4.16
C ASP A 269 -1.66 -19.38 4.06
N VAL A 270 -1.83 -18.06 3.85
CA VAL A 270 -0.71 -17.11 3.83
C VAL A 270 -0.29 -16.80 5.27
N PRO A 271 0.92 -17.20 5.70
CA PRO A 271 1.35 -17.05 7.08
C PRO A 271 1.49 -15.58 7.48
N VAL A 272 1.23 -15.33 8.77
CA VAL A 272 1.37 -14.02 9.41
C VAL A 272 2.33 -14.20 10.60
N PRO A 273 3.62 -13.90 10.43
CA PRO A 273 4.60 -14.10 11.50
C PRO A 273 4.35 -13.10 12.64
N PRO A 274 4.17 -13.59 13.89
CA PRO A 274 4.08 -12.72 15.06
C PRO A 274 5.47 -12.22 15.48
N TYR A 275 5.51 -11.13 16.23
CA TYR A 275 6.72 -10.71 16.93
C TYR A 275 6.89 -11.52 18.22
N ASP A 276 8.14 -11.88 18.55
CA ASP A 276 8.47 -12.64 19.77
C ASP A 276 8.29 -11.82 21.04
N GLU A 277 8.54 -10.51 20.98
CA GLU A 277 8.47 -9.59 22.12
C GLU A 277 7.20 -8.74 22.10
N GLU A 278 6.58 -8.58 23.27
CA GLU A 278 5.43 -7.68 23.42
C GLU A 278 5.88 -6.21 23.39
N TYR A 279 5.08 -5.38 22.70
CA TYR A 279 5.26 -3.94 22.70
C TYR A 279 4.29 -3.30 23.71
N GLY A 280 4.77 -3.01 24.91
CA GLY A 280 3.91 -2.70 26.07
C GLY A 280 2.93 -1.52 25.90
N SER A 281 3.18 -0.60 24.97
CA SER A 281 2.32 0.57 24.72
C SER A 281 1.38 0.46 23.51
N LEU A 282 1.39 -0.68 22.79
CA LEU A 282 0.64 -0.84 21.53
C LEU A 282 -0.58 -1.76 21.67
N GLN A 283 -1.12 -1.94 22.87
CA GLN A 283 -2.30 -2.77 23.04
C GLN A 283 -3.50 -2.23 22.25
N ASN A 284 -4.18 -3.12 21.51
CA ASN A 284 -5.28 -2.81 20.60
C ASN A 284 -4.89 -1.93 19.39
N LEU A 285 -3.63 -1.91 18.97
CA LEU A 285 -3.20 -1.17 17.77
C LEU A 285 -3.92 -1.68 16.52
N LEU A 286 -4.44 -0.75 15.70
CA LEU A 286 -5.00 -1.03 14.38
C LEU A 286 -4.46 -0.01 13.37
N ASN A 287 -3.25 -0.25 12.89
CA ASN A 287 -2.68 0.58 11.84
C ASN A 287 -2.87 -0.07 10.47
N PHE A 288 -3.06 0.78 9.47
CA PHE A 288 -3.01 0.42 8.06
C PHE A 288 -1.91 1.25 7.42
N TYR A 289 -1.12 0.64 6.55
CA TYR A 289 -0.20 1.40 5.72
C TYR A 289 -0.23 0.92 4.27
N VAL A 290 0.05 1.85 3.38
CA VAL A 290 0.28 1.59 1.97
C VAL A 290 1.66 2.11 1.60
N SER A 291 2.37 1.38 0.75
CA SER A 291 3.66 1.82 0.25
C SER A 291 3.77 1.70 -1.25
N VAL A 292 4.67 2.51 -1.81
CA VAL A 292 5.16 2.37 -3.19
C VAL A 292 6.68 2.28 -3.15
N ARG A 293 7.25 1.40 -3.95
CA ARG A 293 8.69 1.17 -4.03
C ARG A 293 9.13 1.14 -5.48
N THR A 294 10.18 1.88 -5.81
CA THR A 294 10.79 1.85 -7.13
C THR A 294 12.02 0.96 -7.14
N HIS A 295 12.24 0.22 -8.22
CA HIS A 295 13.45 -0.57 -8.44
C HIS A 295 14.37 0.05 -9.49
N THR A 296 14.03 1.25 -9.96
CA THR A 296 14.77 2.01 -10.97
C THR A 296 14.94 3.46 -10.50
N ASP A 297 15.79 4.23 -11.19
CA ASP A 297 15.98 5.67 -10.90
C ASP A 297 14.86 6.52 -11.52
N VAL A 298 13.61 6.03 -11.45
CA VAL A 298 12.40 6.68 -11.94
C VAL A 298 11.40 6.73 -10.79
N ARG A 299 10.69 7.85 -10.66
CA ARG A 299 9.67 8.00 -9.61
C ARG A 299 8.53 7.02 -9.87
N ASN A 300 8.04 6.40 -8.82
CA ASN A 300 6.82 5.59 -8.85
C ASN A 300 5.76 6.28 -8.00
N PHE A 301 4.52 6.20 -8.46
CA PHE A 301 3.38 6.84 -7.85
C PHE A 301 2.29 5.81 -7.62
N LEU A 302 1.77 5.78 -6.40
CA LEU A 302 0.54 5.11 -6.03
C LEU A 302 -0.47 6.19 -5.64
N TYR A 303 -1.69 6.08 -6.16
CA TYR A 303 -2.80 6.98 -5.84
C TYR A 303 -3.94 6.16 -5.27
N LEU A 304 -4.54 6.62 -4.19
CA LEU A 304 -5.80 6.11 -3.65
C LEU A 304 -6.87 7.20 -3.79
N ASP A 305 -7.97 6.89 -4.47
CA ASP A 305 -9.09 7.81 -4.64
C ASP A 305 -9.84 8.01 -3.32
N SER A 306 -10.06 6.91 -2.62
CA SER A 306 -10.77 6.86 -1.35
C SER A 306 -10.41 5.56 -0.63
N VAL A 307 -10.55 5.56 0.69
CA VAL A 307 -10.36 4.37 1.52
C VAL A 307 -11.60 4.13 2.36
N LEU A 308 -12.08 2.90 2.40
CA LEU A 308 -13.12 2.47 3.31
C LEU A 308 -12.58 1.37 4.23
N ILE A 309 -12.75 1.55 5.54
CA ILE A 309 -12.43 0.51 6.52
C ILE A 309 -13.72 0.08 7.21
N SER A 310 -14.00 -1.22 7.17
CA SER A 310 -15.18 -1.81 7.79
C SER A 310 -14.85 -3.02 8.66
N VAL A 311 -15.74 -3.37 9.58
CA VAL A 311 -15.60 -4.45 10.57
C VAL A 311 -16.93 -5.19 10.77
N ASP A 312 -16.88 -6.36 11.39
CA ASP A 312 -18.05 -7.18 11.75
C ASP A 312 -18.45 -7.08 13.24
N TRP A 313 -17.86 -6.15 14.01
CA TRP A 313 -18.10 -5.95 15.45
C TRP A 313 -18.46 -4.52 15.89
#